data_AF-A0A973FUF9-F1
#
_entry.id   AF-A0A973FUF9-F1
#
_cell.length_a   1.000
_cell.length_b   1.000
_cell.length_c   1.000
_cell.angle_alpha   90.00
_cell.angle_beta   90.00
_cell.angle_gamma   90.00
#
_symmetry.space_group_name_H-M   'P 1'
#
loop_
_entity.id
_entity.type
_entity.pdbx_description
1 polymer ?
#
loop_
_entity_poly.entity_id
_entity_poly.type
_entity_poly.pdbx_seq_one_letter_code
_entity_poly.pdbx_strand_id
1 'polypeptide(L)'
;MRLLTRILARRISTKIILPYFLLAILLATVVTLLSARFTASSLQDRLNSRLVEVGQATSDGLVAVEDRQIEELRTIAFTVGVAEAVEAGDAVQLAALLRPIWANLNLQTLAIFGSDGQPLLSWQRAAGAGAGDPPVELTLPDAASWWLVRQILDQRADDFGDKFSAFREERLWTTAPIQRD
;
A
#
# COMPACT_ATOMS: atom_id res chain seq x y z
N MET A 1 42.70 -35.65 -30.94
CA MET A 1 43.44 -34.60 -30.17
C MET A 1 44.94 -34.84 -30.01
N ARG A 2 45.49 -36.07 -30.08
CA ARG A 2 46.94 -36.34 -29.89
C ARG A 2 47.86 -35.92 -31.06
N LEU A 3 47.32 -35.66 -32.25
CA LEU A 3 48.10 -35.24 -33.43
C LEU A 3 48.41 -33.74 -33.42
N LEU A 4 47.47 -32.90 -32.96
CA LEU A 4 47.64 -31.45 -32.82
C LEU A 4 48.77 -31.10 -31.82
N THR A 5 48.82 -31.78 -30.69
CA THR A 5 49.86 -31.58 -29.66
C THR A 5 51.25 -31.97 -30.15
N ARG A 6 51.35 -32.94 -31.08
CA ARG A 6 52.64 -33.46 -31.60
C ARG A 6 53.26 -32.55 -32.67
N ILE A 7 52.42 -31.88 -33.47
CA ILE A 7 52.87 -30.90 -34.48
C ILE A 7 53.29 -29.59 -33.80
N LEU A 8 52.56 -29.16 -32.76
CA LEU A 8 52.92 -27.99 -31.96
C LEU A 8 54.22 -28.18 -31.19
N ALA A 9 54.49 -29.38 -30.64
CA ALA A 9 55.66 -29.63 -29.80
C ALA A 9 57.01 -29.72 -30.54
N ARG A 10 57.02 -29.70 -31.89
CA ARG A 10 58.24 -29.89 -32.69
C ARG A 10 59.00 -28.59 -33.00
N ARG A 11 58.38 -27.41 -32.79
CA ARG A 11 59.04 -26.10 -32.90
C ARG A 11 59.55 -25.65 -31.53
N ILE A 12 60.85 -25.34 -31.44
CA ILE A 12 61.49 -24.79 -30.22
C ILE A 12 60.78 -23.51 -29.75
N SER A 13 60.26 -22.70 -30.67
CA SER A 13 59.50 -21.48 -30.36
C SER A 13 58.23 -21.75 -29.55
N THR A 14 57.52 -22.85 -29.81
CA THR A 14 56.31 -23.21 -29.07
C THR A 14 56.64 -23.57 -27.62
N LYS A 15 57.79 -24.19 -27.37
CA LYS A 15 58.20 -24.56 -26.00
C LYS A 15 58.51 -23.34 -25.12
N ILE A 16 58.90 -22.22 -25.73
CA ILE A 16 59.19 -20.94 -25.04
C ILE A 16 57.93 -20.05 -24.94
N ILE A 17 57.12 -19.98 -26.00
CA ILE A 17 55.95 -19.08 -26.07
C ILE A 17 54.73 -19.63 -25.31
N LEU A 18 54.54 -20.95 -25.31
CA LEU A 18 53.39 -21.61 -24.67
C LEU A 18 53.19 -21.25 -23.17
N PRO A 19 54.23 -21.25 -22.29
CA PRO A 19 54.04 -20.89 -20.89
C PRO A 19 53.59 -19.44 -20.70
N TYR A 20 54.13 -18.51 -21.49
CA TYR A 20 53.72 -17.10 -21.44
C TYR A 20 52.29 -16.89 -21.96
N PHE A 21 51.91 -17.61 -23.02
CA PHE A 21 50.55 -17.55 -23.55
C PHE A 21 49.51 -18.10 -22.57
N LEU A 22 49.85 -19.20 -21.86
CA LEU A 22 49.02 -19.74 -20.79
C LEU A 22 48.85 -18.72 -19.65
N LEU A 23 49.93 -18.04 -19.27
CA LEU A 23 49.91 -17.02 -18.23
C LEU A 23 49.07 -15.80 -18.65
N ALA A 24 49.13 -15.40 -19.92
CA ALA A 24 48.29 -14.34 -20.48
C ALA A 24 46.79 -14.71 -20.47
N ILE A 25 46.43 -15.95 -20.81
CA ILE A 25 45.04 -16.45 -20.74
C ILE A 25 44.56 -16.47 -19.29
N LEU A 26 45.39 -16.95 -18.35
CA LEU A 26 45.06 -16.98 -16.93
C LEU A 26 44.78 -15.56 -16.42
N LEU A 27 45.68 -14.62 -16.73
CA LEU A 27 45.55 -13.22 -16.35
C LEU A 27 44.27 -12.60 -16.93
N ALA A 28 44.00 -12.78 -18.23
CA ALA A 28 42.80 -12.29 -18.88
C ALA A 28 41.51 -12.83 -18.22
N THR A 29 41.52 -14.11 -17.81
CA THR A 29 40.40 -14.74 -17.12
C THR A 29 40.19 -14.13 -15.74
N VAL A 30 41.26 -13.92 -14.97
CA VAL A 30 41.18 -13.29 -13.64
C VAL A 30 40.64 -11.86 -13.74
N VAL A 31 41.16 -11.06 -14.68
CA VAL A 31 40.70 -9.68 -14.92
C VAL A 31 39.22 -9.67 -15.32
N THR A 32 38.80 -10.55 -16.23
CA THR A 32 37.40 -10.64 -16.68
C THR A 32 36.46 -11.02 -15.54
N LEU A 33 36.84 -12.00 -14.72
CA LEU A 33 36.06 -12.43 -13.56
C LEU A 33 35.95 -11.33 -12.51
N LEU A 34 37.03 -10.60 -12.22
CA LEU A 34 37.01 -9.47 -11.29
C LEU A 34 36.09 -8.36 -11.79
N SER A 35 36.19 -7.96 -13.06
CA SER A 35 35.31 -6.94 -13.66
C SER A 35 33.84 -7.35 -13.61
N ALA A 36 33.54 -8.61 -13.88
CA ALA A 36 32.18 -9.15 -13.77
C ALA A 36 31.66 -9.10 -12.33
N ARG A 37 32.49 -9.45 -11.34
CA ARG A 37 32.14 -9.41 -9.92
C ARG A 37 31.92 -7.99 -9.39
N PHE A 38 32.77 -7.03 -9.77
CA PHE A 38 32.62 -5.63 -9.40
C PHE A 38 31.32 -5.04 -9.94
N THR A 39 31.04 -5.28 -11.21
CA THR A 39 29.79 -4.85 -11.85
C THR A 39 28.58 -5.46 -11.17
N ALA A 40 28.60 -6.78 -10.90
CA ALA A 40 27.49 -7.49 -10.25
C ALA A 40 27.21 -6.96 -8.82
N SER A 41 28.25 -6.68 -8.02
CA SER A 41 28.06 -6.12 -6.68
C SER A 41 27.37 -4.75 -6.71
N SER A 42 27.74 -3.89 -7.66
CA SER A 42 27.14 -2.56 -7.82
C SER A 42 25.67 -2.59 -8.27
N LEU A 43 25.24 -3.65 -8.96
CA LEU A 43 23.83 -3.86 -9.31
C LEU A 43 23.03 -4.35 -8.10
N GLN A 44 23.59 -5.26 -7.30
CA GLN A 44 22.94 -5.79 -6.11
C GLN A 44 22.66 -4.68 -5.08
N ASP A 45 23.63 -3.81 -4.82
CA ASP A 45 23.47 -2.70 -3.88
C ASP A 45 22.38 -1.71 -4.34
N ARG A 46 22.33 -1.41 -5.64
CA ARG A 46 21.29 -0.54 -6.21
C ARG A 46 19.90 -1.16 -6.15
N LEU A 47 19.77 -2.46 -6.40
CA LEU A 47 18.49 -3.16 -6.29
C LEU A 47 18.01 -3.19 -4.85
N ASN A 48 18.90 -3.48 -3.89
CA ASN A 48 18.55 -3.50 -2.48
C ASN A 48 18.11 -2.12 -1.98
N SER A 49 18.87 -1.07 -2.32
CA SER A 49 18.49 0.31 -1.97
C SER A 49 17.16 0.73 -2.59
N ARG A 50 16.92 0.37 -3.87
CA ARG A 50 15.65 0.67 -4.53
C ARG A 50 14.47 -0.08 -3.92
N LEU A 51 14.66 -1.32 -3.47
CA LEU A 51 13.58 -2.08 -2.82
C LEU A 51 13.24 -1.49 -1.45
N VAL A 52 14.23 -1.06 -0.68
CA VAL A 52 14.00 -0.36 0.59
C VAL A 52 13.32 0.98 0.37
N GLU A 53 13.78 1.77 -0.60
CA GLU A 53 13.19 3.07 -0.94
C GLU A 53 11.75 2.93 -1.45
N VAL A 54 11.48 1.95 -2.31
CA VAL A 54 10.11 1.65 -2.79
C VAL A 54 9.24 1.14 -1.64
N GLY A 55 9.78 0.32 -0.74
CA GLY A 55 9.07 -0.14 0.45
C GLY A 55 8.68 1.02 1.37
N GLN A 56 9.64 1.89 1.69
CA GLN A 56 9.42 3.07 2.52
C GLN A 56 8.43 4.04 1.88
N ALA A 57 8.61 4.38 0.60
CA ALA A 57 7.70 5.28 -0.10
C ALA A 57 6.27 4.73 -0.18
N THR A 58 6.10 3.41 -0.27
CA THR A 58 4.77 2.77 -0.25
C THR A 58 4.14 2.85 1.13
N SER A 59 4.92 2.58 2.19
CA SER A 59 4.45 2.72 3.58
C SER A 59 4.08 4.17 3.92
N ASP A 60 4.93 5.13 3.57
CA ASP A 60 4.67 6.56 3.78
C ASP A 60 3.43 7.01 3.01
N GLY A 61 3.24 6.52 1.79
CA GLY A 61 2.04 6.77 0.99
C GLY A 61 0.77 6.23 1.64
N LEU A 62 0.83 5.02 2.22
CA LEU A 62 -0.31 4.42 2.93
C LEU A 62 -0.65 5.21 4.19
N VAL A 63 0.34 5.56 5.02
CA VAL A 63 0.15 6.37 6.23
C VAL A 63 -0.47 7.73 5.86
N ALA A 64 0.01 8.38 4.81
CA ALA A 64 -0.56 9.65 4.35
C ALA A 64 -2.02 9.52 3.88
N VAL A 65 -2.42 8.36 3.34
CA VAL A 65 -3.83 8.09 2.99
C VAL A 65 -4.66 7.86 4.26
N GLU A 66 -4.15 7.10 5.23
CA GLU A 66 -4.83 6.87 6.52
C GLU A 66 -5.01 8.18 7.30
N ASP A 67 -3.98 9.01 7.41
CA ASP A 67 -4.05 10.31 8.08
C ASP A 67 -5.12 11.21 7.47
N ARG A 68 -5.21 11.26 6.14
CA ARG A 68 -6.26 12.00 5.44
C ARG A 68 -7.65 11.47 5.75
N GLN A 69 -7.84 10.14 5.70
CA GLN A 69 -9.13 9.52 6.04
C GLN A 69 -9.52 9.79 7.49
N ILE A 70 -8.56 9.80 8.42
CA ILE A 70 -8.80 10.11 9.84
C ILE A 70 -9.22 11.57 10.03
N GLU A 71 -8.63 12.52 9.29
CA GLU A 71 -9.00 13.93 9.31
C GLU A 71 -10.42 14.16 8.76
N GLU A 72 -10.76 13.50 7.64
CA GLU A 72 -12.10 13.50 7.05
C GLU A 72 -13.14 12.91 8.02
N LEU A 73 -12.83 11.76 8.63
CA LEU A 73 -13.67 11.13 9.65
C LEU A 73 -13.88 12.02 10.86
N ARG A 74 -12.83 12.70 11.32
CA ARG A 74 -12.91 13.65 12.44
C ARG A 74 -13.86 14.79 12.12
N THR A 75 -13.78 15.32 10.90
CA THR A 75 -14.68 16.39 10.43
C THR A 75 -16.14 15.93 10.46
N ILE A 76 -16.42 14.70 10.04
CA ILE A 76 -17.77 14.13 10.05
C ILE A 76 -18.26 13.83 11.46
N ALA A 77 -17.45 13.17 12.28
CA ALA A 77 -17.82 12.73 13.63
C ALA A 77 -18.12 13.91 14.58
N PHE A 78 -17.37 15.01 14.46
CA PHE A 78 -17.57 16.22 15.26
C PHE A 78 -18.51 17.24 14.63
N THR A 79 -19.21 16.89 13.53
CA THR A 79 -20.24 17.76 12.98
C THR A 79 -21.45 17.80 13.90
N VAL A 80 -21.86 19.01 14.30
CA VAL A 80 -23.01 19.24 15.17
C VAL A 80 -24.27 18.59 14.58
N GLY A 81 -24.98 17.80 15.38
CA GLY A 81 -26.21 17.12 14.98
C GLY A 81 -25.98 15.71 14.40
N VAL A 82 -24.74 15.32 14.08
CA VAL A 82 -24.46 13.95 13.58
C VAL A 82 -24.62 12.94 14.71
N ALA A 83 -24.03 13.19 15.89
CA ALA A 83 -24.18 12.30 17.04
C ALA A 83 -25.65 12.13 17.43
N GLU A 84 -26.42 13.22 17.51
CA GLU A 84 -27.85 13.17 17.81
C GLU A 84 -28.67 12.39 16.77
N ALA A 85 -28.36 12.56 15.48
CA ALA A 85 -29.08 11.88 14.42
C ALA A 85 -28.72 10.38 14.34
N VAL A 86 -27.49 10.00 14.70
CA VAL A 86 -27.10 8.58 14.88
C VAL A 86 -27.81 7.97 16.08
N GLU A 87 -27.85 8.65 17.23
CA GLU A 87 -28.57 8.19 18.43
C GLU A 87 -30.07 8.02 18.18
N ALA A 88 -30.67 8.95 17.41
CA ALA A 88 -32.08 8.90 17.02
C ALA A 88 -32.38 7.90 15.89
N GLY A 89 -31.36 7.38 15.20
CA GLY A 89 -31.52 6.55 14.01
C GLY A 89 -32.17 7.28 12.82
N ASP A 90 -32.07 8.62 12.77
CA ASP A 90 -32.70 9.43 11.73
C ASP A 90 -31.80 9.55 10.49
N ALA A 91 -31.94 8.59 9.58
CA ALA A 91 -31.22 8.57 8.32
C ALA A 91 -31.51 9.80 7.43
N VAL A 92 -32.69 10.41 7.54
CA VAL A 92 -33.06 11.58 6.72
C VAL A 92 -32.31 12.81 7.21
N GLN A 93 -32.26 13.00 8.53
CA GLN A 93 -31.50 14.07 9.16
C GLN A 93 -29.99 13.90 8.91
N LEU A 94 -29.45 12.69 9.06
CA LEU A 94 -28.06 12.38 8.71
C LEU A 94 -27.76 12.73 7.26
N ALA A 95 -28.64 12.33 6.33
CA ALA A 95 -28.47 12.60 4.92
C ALA A 95 -28.50 14.11 4.59
N ALA A 96 -29.24 14.92 5.34
CA ALA A 96 -29.29 16.36 5.18
C ALA A 96 -28.02 17.05 5.69
N LEU A 97 -27.49 16.61 6.84
CA LEU A 97 -26.27 17.15 7.43
C LEU A 97 -25.01 16.77 6.64
N LEU A 98 -24.94 15.52 6.17
CA LEU A 98 -23.71 14.97 5.61
C LEU A 98 -23.57 15.17 4.11
N ARG A 99 -24.67 15.38 3.36
CA ARG A 99 -24.60 15.68 1.92
C ARG A 99 -23.64 16.84 1.56
N PRO A 100 -23.73 18.02 2.19
CA PRO A 100 -22.83 19.12 1.86
C PRO A 100 -21.38 18.81 2.24
N ILE A 101 -21.15 18.12 3.36
CA ILE A 101 -19.80 17.74 3.82
C ILE A 101 -19.19 16.72 2.85
N TRP A 102 -19.97 15.72 2.45
CA TRP A 102 -19.58 14.70 1.46
C TRP A 102 -19.15 15.30 0.13
N ALA A 103 -19.91 16.26 -0.39
CA ALA A 103 -19.59 16.95 -1.62
C ALA A 103 -18.32 17.81 -1.49
N ASN A 104 -18.17 18.53 -0.37
CA ASN A 104 -17.01 19.40 -0.13
C ASN A 104 -15.70 18.63 0.11
N LEU A 105 -15.76 17.54 0.88
CA LEU A 105 -14.61 16.68 1.14
C LEU A 105 -14.27 15.76 -0.05
N ASN A 106 -15.09 15.78 -1.11
CA ASN A 106 -14.93 14.94 -2.31
C ASN A 106 -14.73 13.44 -1.98
N LEU A 107 -15.48 12.97 -0.99
CA LEU A 107 -15.36 11.60 -0.50
C LEU A 107 -15.82 10.59 -1.55
N GLN A 108 -15.19 9.42 -1.51
CA GLN A 108 -15.48 8.29 -2.42
C GLN A 108 -16.45 7.29 -1.80
N THR A 109 -16.31 7.01 -0.49
CA THR A 109 -17.18 6.08 0.23
C THR A 109 -17.38 6.57 1.67
N LEU A 110 -18.62 6.55 2.16
CA LEU A 110 -19.00 6.87 3.56
C LEU A 110 -20.03 5.87 4.01
N ALA A 111 -19.84 5.30 5.19
CA ALA A 111 -20.81 4.45 5.84
C ALA A 111 -20.93 4.86 7.30
N ILE A 112 -22.17 4.97 7.78
CA ILE A 112 -22.49 5.26 9.17
C ILE A 112 -23.34 4.12 9.69
N PHE A 113 -22.95 3.61 10.84
CA PHE A 113 -23.60 2.49 11.49
C PHE A 113 -24.33 2.96 12.75
N GLY A 114 -25.49 2.35 12.99
CA GLY A 114 -26.21 2.49 14.26
C GLY A 114 -25.57 1.64 15.35
N SER A 115 -26.10 1.75 16.57
CA SER A 115 -25.68 0.95 17.73
C SER A 115 -26.01 -0.55 17.58
N ASP A 116 -26.88 -0.90 16.64
CA ASP A 116 -27.23 -2.27 16.26
C ASP A 116 -26.26 -2.87 15.22
N GLY A 117 -25.28 -2.09 14.75
CA GLY A 117 -24.33 -2.49 13.72
C GLY A 117 -24.91 -2.50 12.30
N GLN A 118 -26.13 -2.01 12.10
CA GLN A 118 -26.71 -1.85 10.77
C GLN A 118 -26.32 -0.50 10.16
N PRO A 119 -26.09 -0.43 8.84
CA PRO A 119 -25.81 0.84 8.17
C PRO A 119 -27.07 1.72 8.19
N LEU A 120 -26.99 2.88 8.85
CA LEU A 120 -28.01 3.93 8.79
C LEU A 120 -27.92 4.73 7.49
N LEU A 121 -26.69 4.86 6.97
CA LEU A 121 -26.38 5.59 5.75
C LEU A 121 -25.15 4.96 5.10
N SER A 122 -25.22 4.69 3.80
CA SER A 122 -24.12 4.10 3.05
C SER A 122 -24.03 4.67 1.65
N TRP A 123 -23.03 5.49 1.40
CA TRP A 123 -22.86 6.19 0.13
C TRP A 123 -21.56 5.85 -0.55
N GLN A 124 -21.64 5.77 -1.87
CA GLN A 124 -20.50 5.65 -2.77
C GLN A 124 -20.63 6.64 -3.93
N ARG A 125 -19.49 7.17 -4.37
CA ARG A 125 -19.41 7.97 -5.59
C ARG A 125 -19.38 7.04 -6.82
N ALA A 126 -20.24 7.32 -7.79
CA ALA A 126 -20.24 6.58 -9.05
C ALA A 126 -18.94 6.81 -9.84
N ALA A 127 -18.52 5.82 -10.62
CA ALA A 127 -17.34 5.95 -11.47
C ALA A 127 -17.52 7.10 -12.48
N GLY A 128 -16.61 8.07 -12.46
CA GLY A 128 -16.64 9.25 -13.34
C GLY A 128 -17.52 10.40 -12.85
N ALA A 129 -18.17 10.28 -11.69
CA ALA A 129 -18.95 11.36 -11.09
C ALA A 129 -18.04 12.41 -10.44
N GLY A 130 -18.36 13.69 -10.65
CA GLY A 130 -17.68 14.83 -10.04
C GLY A 130 -18.20 15.14 -8.63
N ALA A 131 -17.50 15.99 -7.88
CA ALA A 131 -17.76 16.27 -6.46
C ALA A 131 -19.23 16.63 -6.13
N GLY A 132 -19.90 17.39 -7.03
CA GLY A 132 -21.28 17.84 -6.88
C GLY A 132 -22.37 16.86 -7.30
N ASP A 133 -22.00 15.70 -7.84
CA ASP A 133 -22.98 14.68 -8.22
C ASP A 133 -23.57 13.97 -6.97
N PRO A 134 -24.83 13.53 -7.04
CA PRO A 134 -25.47 12.84 -5.93
C PRO A 134 -24.77 11.51 -5.61
N PRO A 135 -24.68 11.12 -4.33
CA PRO A 135 -24.16 9.82 -3.95
C PRO A 135 -25.09 8.69 -4.44
N VAL A 136 -24.50 7.53 -4.70
CA VAL A 136 -25.20 6.28 -4.94
C VAL A 136 -25.23 5.48 -3.64
N GLU A 137 -26.37 4.86 -3.32
CA GLU A 137 -26.47 3.99 -2.15
C GLU A 137 -25.58 2.75 -2.31
N LEU A 138 -24.78 2.45 -1.29
CA LEU A 138 -23.86 1.33 -1.26
C LEU A 138 -24.42 0.21 -0.38
N THR A 139 -24.77 -0.93 -0.97
CA THR A 139 -25.16 -2.09 -0.18
C THR A 139 -23.96 -2.71 0.50
N LEU A 140 -23.99 -2.76 1.84
CA LEU A 140 -22.96 -3.39 2.68
C LEU A 140 -23.50 -4.68 3.31
N PRO A 141 -23.46 -5.82 2.60
CA PRO A 141 -23.95 -7.08 3.14
C PRO A 141 -23.12 -7.51 4.37
N ASP A 142 -23.83 -7.97 5.40
CA ASP A 142 -23.29 -8.45 6.66
C ASP A 142 -22.33 -7.46 7.36
N ALA A 143 -22.54 -6.15 7.19
CA ALA A 143 -21.68 -5.12 7.77
C ALA A 143 -21.47 -5.27 9.29
N ALA A 144 -22.50 -5.68 10.03
CA ALA A 144 -22.42 -5.95 11.47
C ALA A 144 -21.40 -7.04 11.84
N SER A 145 -21.10 -7.98 10.92
CA SER A 145 -20.11 -9.04 11.14
C SER A 145 -18.67 -8.58 10.89
N TRP A 146 -18.49 -7.41 10.28
CA TRP A 146 -17.18 -6.91 9.91
C TRP A 146 -16.35 -6.68 11.17
N TRP A 147 -15.06 -7.03 11.11
CA TRP A 147 -14.18 -6.90 12.27
C TRP A 147 -14.10 -5.44 12.75
N LEU A 148 -13.98 -4.47 11.84
CA LEU A 148 -13.93 -3.04 12.18
C LEU A 148 -15.18 -2.58 12.92
N VAL A 149 -16.36 -2.90 12.38
CA VAL A 149 -17.66 -2.52 12.97
C VAL A 149 -17.77 -3.10 14.38
N ARG A 150 -17.38 -4.36 14.57
CA ARG A 150 -17.36 -4.98 15.91
C ARG A 150 -16.38 -4.32 16.88
N GLN A 151 -15.20 -3.88 16.44
CA GLN A 151 -14.28 -3.17 17.35
C GLN A 151 -14.89 -1.87 17.88
N ILE A 152 -15.57 -1.12 17.02
CA ILE A 152 -16.25 0.13 17.38
C ILE A 152 -17.47 -0.13 18.27
N LEU A 153 -18.31 -1.13 17.94
CA LEU A 153 -19.47 -1.50 18.75
C LEU A 153 -19.08 -2.05 20.12
N ASP A 154 -17.98 -2.80 20.21
CA ASP A 154 -17.41 -3.31 21.47
C ASP A 154 -16.70 -2.19 22.27
N GLN A 155 -16.68 -0.95 21.76
CA GLN A 155 -15.97 0.20 22.33
C GLN A 155 -14.51 -0.11 22.68
N ARG A 156 -13.83 -0.92 21.86
CA ARG A 156 -12.41 -1.23 22.09
C ARG A 156 -11.56 -0.04 21.66
N ALA A 157 -10.61 0.32 22.52
CA ALA A 157 -9.48 1.16 22.17
C ALA A 157 -8.20 0.32 22.33
N ASP A 158 -7.25 0.48 21.43
CA ASP A 158 -5.92 -0.10 21.52
C ASP A 158 -4.87 0.94 21.94
N ASP A 159 -3.60 0.55 21.97
CA ASP A 159 -2.48 1.44 22.33
C ASP A 159 -2.30 2.62 21.34
N PHE A 160 -2.89 2.53 20.15
CA PHE A 160 -2.83 3.53 19.08
C PHE A 160 -4.09 4.40 18.98
N GLY A 161 -5.21 3.98 19.57
CA GLY A 161 -6.42 4.77 19.74
C GLY A 161 -7.72 3.99 19.60
N ASP A 162 -8.80 4.71 19.28
CA ASP A 162 -10.15 4.19 19.05
C ASP A 162 -10.49 4.05 17.55
N LYS A 163 -9.49 4.19 16.68
CA LYS A 163 -9.65 4.18 15.22
C LYS A 163 -9.08 2.90 14.65
N PHE A 164 -9.86 2.25 13.77
CA PHE A 164 -9.44 1.00 13.14
C PHE A 164 -9.48 1.12 11.62
N SER A 165 -8.41 0.66 10.98
CA SER A 165 -8.28 0.59 9.52
C SER A 165 -8.13 -0.85 9.07
N ALA A 166 -8.78 -1.22 7.97
CA ALA A 166 -8.61 -2.54 7.38
C ALA A 166 -8.85 -2.53 5.87
N PHE A 167 -8.13 -3.40 5.17
CA PHE A 167 -8.30 -3.60 3.76
C PHE A 167 -9.37 -4.66 3.48
N ARG A 168 -10.39 -4.32 2.69
CA ARG A 168 -11.46 -5.23 2.28
C ARG A 168 -11.94 -4.87 0.88
N GLU A 169 -12.16 -5.89 0.04
CA GLU A 169 -12.70 -5.72 -1.32
C GLU A 169 -11.92 -4.66 -2.12
N GLU A 170 -10.59 -4.72 -2.04
CA GLU A 170 -9.66 -3.81 -2.72
C GLU A 170 -9.73 -2.34 -2.25
N ARG A 171 -10.36 -2.08 -1.10
CA ARG A 171 -10.49 -0.74 -0.51
C ARG A 171 -9.98 -0.71 0.92
N LEU A 172 -9.35 0.41 1.28
CA LEU A 172 -9.00 0.73 2.65
C LEU A 172 -10.21 1.39 3.33
N TRP A 173 -10.71 0.74 4.38
CA TRP A 173 -11.76 1.26 5.23
C TRP A 173 -11.16 1.74 6.54
N THR A 174 -11.48 2.96 6.93
CA THR A 174 -11.11 3.54 8.23
C THR A 174 -12.39 3.83 8.99
N THR A 175 -12.41 3.46 10.27
CA THR A 175 -13.57 3.60 11.16
C THR A 175 -13.19 4.33 12.43
N ALA A 176 -14.13 5.10 12.98
CA ALA A 176 -13.96 5.84 14.21
C ALA A 176 -15.30 5.87 14.96
N PRO A 177 -15.30 5.89 16.30
CA PRO A 177 -16.52 6.06 17.07
C PRO A 177 -17.02 7.50 16.94
N ILE A 178 -18.34 7.65 16.95
CA ILE A 178 -18.99 8.96 17.07
C ILE A 178 -19.31 9.11 18.56
N GLN A 179 -18.53 9.94 19.25
CA GLN A 179 -18.76 10.26 20.66
C GLN A 179 -19.39 11.65 20.76
N ARG A 180 -20.28 11.80 21.73
CA ARG A 180 -20.84 13.09 22.12
C ARG A 180 -19.87 13.74 23.11
N ASP A 181 -19.43 14.96 22.82
CA ASP A 181 -18.66 15.79 23.77
C ASP A 181 -19.47 16.08 25.05
#